data_AF-A0A7K4CSB0-F1
#
_entry.id   AF-A0A7K4CSB0-F1
#
_cell.length_a   1.000
_cell.length_b   1.000
_cell.length_c   1.000
_cell.angle_alpha   90.00
_cell.angle_beta   90.00
_cell.angle_gamma   90.00
#
_symmetry.space_group_name_H-M   'P 1'
#
loop_
_entity.id
_entity.type
_entity.pdbx_description
1 polymer ?
#
loop_
_entity_poly.entity_id
_entity_poly.type
_entity_poly.pdbx_seq_one_letter_code
_entity_poly.pdbx_strand_id
1 'polypeptide(L)'
;MMQIQLENACREIKEFSELLAYNGLNLVSQENIKQIEMFLQHASQLRLFRLASSLRYLHVELNRFIMHQPAFNVERYVFYLNNCWLLSQAFLSGKMATDERKKRHLAEICGDMSEPVDIDELELRLAGLEKVFLEGALFGLVFHFFPLRQDLKGDVIKLSFLQQPKGVNNPDALLGMNIPGTNPSLQFHKLLKKDMMLRKVKYLPRECHVLLDTSGKTQFHLARSGADEEDPFPLQLFDLHEANQASILQQIASSEVTPFDTTVFLAGYAYVKKVQVLARRKEGHDQGNYQTAVHVFDLEHDKPFPLLVRIPDKPVNAALVENLTTACKDKDIIDGVFGKLSIERGNLCLFPLALVTSGKVMFPAIAGNFKINNKDILQQLYQQKK
;
A
#
# COMPACT_ATOMS: atom_id res chain seq x y z
N MET A 1 30.55 -14.89 -9.74
CA MET A 1 30.01 -15.27 -11.06
C MET A 1 28.55 -14.83 -11.21
N MET A 2 27.62 -15.26 -10.35
CA MET A 2 26.20 -14.87 -10.36
C MET A 2 25.97 -13.34 -10.29
N GLN A 3 26.83 -12.62 -9.56
CA GLN A 3 26.71 -11.17 -9.42
C GLN A 3 26.95 -10.40 -10.72
N ILE A 4 27.96 -10.81 -11.49
CA ILE A 4 28.34 -10.22 -12.79
C ILE A 4 27.24 -10.50 -13.83
N GLN A 5 26.69 -11.71 -13.83
CA GLN A 5 25.58 -12.09 -14.70
C GLN A 5 24.33 -11.23 -14.45
N LEU A 6 24.01 -10.96 -13.18
CA LEU A 6 22.90 -10.07 -12.82
C LEU A 6 23.14 -8.63 -13.30
N GLU A 7 24.34 -8.09 -13.10
CA GLU A 7 24.67 -6.73 -13.51
C GLU A 7 24.61 -6.54 -15.02
N ASN A 8 25.11 -7.52 -15.78
CA ASN A 8 25.03 -7.49 -17.23
C ASN A 8 23.57 -7.58 -17.69
N ALA A 9 22.78 -8.50 -17.15
CA ALA A 9 21.37 -8.64 -17.50
C ALA A 9 20.57 -7.35 -17.22
N CYS A 10 20.72 -6.75 -16.04
CA CYS A 10 20.03 -5.50 -15.71
C CYS A 10 20.50 -4.33 -16.58
N ARG A 11 21.80 -4.27 -16.93
CA ARG A 11 22.32 -3.24 -17.82
C ARG A 11 21.75 -3.36 -19.23
N GLU A 12 21.76 -4.55 -19.80
CA GLU A 12 21.20 -4.83 -21.12
C GLU A 12 19.70 -4.50 -21.18
N ILE A 13 18.92 -4.89 -20.16
CA ILE A 13 17.50 -4.58 -20.08
C ILE A 13 17.26 -3.07 -19.95
N LYS A 14 18.05 -2.37 -19.14
CA LYS A 14 17.98 -0.91 -19.01
C LYS A 14 18.25 -0.22 -20.34
N GLU A 15 19.37 -0.55 -20.98
CA GLU A 15 19.79 0.06 -22.26
C GLU A 15 18.77 -0.21 -23.37
N PHE A 16 18.22 -1.42 -23.43
CA PHE A 16 17.16 -1.76 -24.34
C PHE A 16 15.86 -0.98 -24.07
N SER A 17 15.51 -0.80 -22.79
CA SER A 17 14.32 -0.01 -22.41
C SER A 17 14.48 1.46 -22.80
N GLU A 18 15.69 2.02 -22.64
CA GLU A 18 16.04 3.38 -23.07
C GLU A 18 15.97 3.52 -24.60
N LEU A 19 16.45 2.50 -25.33
CA LEU A 19 16.38 2.48 -26.79
C LEU A 19 14.92 2.47 -27.29
N LEU A 20 14.06 1.64 -26.69
CA LEU A 20 12.62 1.61 -27.01
C LEU A 20 11.91 2.90 -26.61
N ALA A 21 12.29 3.53 -25.50
CA ALA A 21 11.72 4.81 -25.08
C ALA A 21 12.11 5.94 -26.04
N TYR A 22 13.38 5.98 -26.47
CA TYR A 22 13.91 7.01 -27.37
C TYR A 22 13.34 6.90 -28.79
N ASN A 23 13.31 5.69 -29.35
CA ASN A 23 12.87 5.45 -30.73
C ASN A 23 11.37 5.20 -30.84
N GLY A 24 10.68 4.97 -29.72
CA GLY A 24 9.27 4.62 -29.67
C GLY A 24 8.96 3.31 -30.36
N LEU A 25 7.69 3.16 -30.78
CA LEU A 25 7.19 1.94 -31.43
C LEU A 25 7.77 1.70 -32.84
N ASN A 26 8.47 2.69 -33.42
CA ASN A 26 9.12 2.56 -34.74
C ASN A 26 10.25 1.52 -34.75
N LEU A 27 10.87 1.29 -33.58
CA LEU A 27 11.94 0.30 -33.43
C LEU A 27 11.41 -1.10 -33.17
N VAL A 28 10.10 -1.28 -32.96
CA VAL A 28 9.53 -2.56 -32.57
C VAL A 28 9.50 -3.52 -33.76
N SER A 29 10.33 -4.55 -33.69
CA SER A 29 10.39 -5.63 -34.67
C SER A 29 10.27 -7.01 -34.00
N GLN A 30 10.12 -8.05 -34.82
CA GLN A 30 10.17 -9.44 -34.35
C GLN A 30 11.50 -9.79 -33.63
N GLU A 31 12.58 -9.09 -33.96
CA GLU A 31 13.86 -9.29 -33.30
C GLU A 31 13.83 -8.74 -31.86
N ASN A 32 13.21 -7.58 -31.65
CA ASN A 32 13.07 -7.01 -30.31
C ASN A 32 12.15 -7.87 -29.43
N ILE A 33 11.15 -8.54 -30.01
CA ILE A 33 10.32 -9.52 -29.30
C ILE A 33 11.16 -10.68 -28.77
N LYS A 34 11.99 -11.28 -29.62
CA LYS A 34 12.91 -12.36 -29.21
C LYS A 34 13.90 -11.89 -28.15
N GLN A 35 14.41 -10.68 -28.28
CA GLN A 35 15.33 -10.10 -27.29
C GLN A 35 14.66 -9.95 -25.91
N ILE A 36 13.40 -9.52 -25.85
CA ILE A 36 12.64 -9.46 -24.60
C ILE A 36 12.37 -10.86 -24.04
N GLU A 37 12.09 -11.85 -24.89
CA GLU A 37 11.93 -13.24 -24.45
C GLU A 37 13.22 -13.77 -23.82
N MET A 38 14.38 -13.48 -24.40
CA MET A 38 15.68 -13.80 -23.79
C MET A 38 15.88 -13.09 -22.45
N PHE A 39 15.58 -11.79 -22.37
CA PHE A 39 15.64 -11.05 -21.11
C PHE A 39 14.71 -11.62 -20.05
N LEU A 40 13.50 -12.04 -20.43
CA LEU A 40 12.54 -12.69 -19.54
C LEU A 40 13.11 -14.00 -18.97
N GLN A 41 13.71 -14.83 -19.82
CA GLN A 41 14.35 -16.08 -19.41
C GLN A 41 15.51 -15.82 -18.45
N HIS A 42 16.40 -14.88 -18.79
CA HIS A 42 17.53 -14.49 -17.94
C HIS A 42 17.07 -13.92 -16.59
N ALA A 43 16.10 -13.01 -16.59
CA ALA A 43 15.55 -12.43 -15.36
C ALA A 43 14.91 -13.50 -14.46
N SER A 44 14.22 -14.48 -15.06
CA SER A 44 13.61 -15.59 -14.33
C SER A 44 14.65 -16.51 -13.69
N GLN A 45 15.71 -16.86 -14.42
CA GLN A 45 16.83 -17.68 -13.91
C GLN A 45 17.54 -16.99 -12.73
N LEU A 46 17.67 -15.66 -12.81
CA LEU A 46 18.23 -14.83 -11.75
C LEU A 46 17.24 -14.51 -10.62
N ARG A 47 16.02 -15.08 -10.66
CA ARG A 47 14.94 -14.86 -9.68
C ARG A 47 14.54 -13.38 -9.52
N LEU A 48 14.67 -12.59 -10.57
CA LEU A 48 14.22 -11.19 -10.62
C LEU A 48 12.73 -11.15 -10.94
N PHE A 49 11.88 -11.73 -10.09
CA PHE A 49 10.50 -12.07 -10.44
C PHE A 49 9.66 -10.87 -10.90
N ARG A 50 9.79 -9.71 -10.25
CA ARG A 50 9.05 -8.50 -10.69
C ARG A 50 9.52 -7.98 -12.05
N LEU A 51 10.83 -8.01 -12.30
CA LEU A 51 11.38 -7.61 -13.60
C LEU A 51 10.94 -8.58 -14.69
N ALA A 52 10.97 -9.89 -14.40
CA ALA A 52 10.45 -10.92 -15.30
C ALA A 52 8.95 -10.71 -15.59
N SER A 53 8.12 -10.41 -14.58
CA SER A 53 6.71 -10.08 -14.81
C SER A 53 6.56 -8.84 -15.71
N SER A 54 7.27 -7.75 -15.45
CA SER A 54 7.23 -6.54 -16.28
C SER A 54 7.66 -6.82 -17.73
N LEU A 55 8.72 -7.60 -17.93
CA LEU A 55 9.19 -8.02 -19.25
C LEU A 55 8.16 -8.88 -19.98
N ARG A 56 7.49 -9.81 -19.27
CA ARG A 56 6.43 -10.64 -19.85
C ARG A 56 5.27 -9.79 -20.37
N TYR A 57 4.84 -8.77 -19.62
CA TYR A 57 3.74 -7.91 -20.05
C TYR A 57 4.16 -6.94 -21.15
N LEU A 58 5.40 -6.42 -21.09
CA LEU A 58 5.98 -5.65 -22.19
C LEU A 58 6.00 -6.49 -23.49
N HIS A 59 6.43 -7.76 -23.41
CA HIS A 59 6.40 -8.70 -24.52
C HIS A 59 4.98 -8.90 -25.08
N VAL A 60 3.96 -9.03 -24.21
CA VAL A 60 2.56 -9.16 -24.64
C VAL A 60 2.07 -7.91 -25.37
N GLU A 61 2.31 -6.70 -24.83
CA GLU A 61 1.88 -5.46 -25.49
C GLU A 61 2.60 -5.22 -26.81
N LEU A 62 3.91 -5.52 -26.90
CA LEU A 62 4.64 -5.39 -28.16
C LEU A 62 4.17 -6.42 -29.21
N ASN A 63 3.84 -7.65 -28.80
CA ASN A 63 3.22 -8.62 -29.71
C ASN A 63 1.85 -8.15 -30.20
N ARG A 64 1.02 -7.57 -29.30
CA ARG A 64 -0.26 -6.96 -29.69
C ARG A 64 -0.06 -5.85 -30.73
N PHE A 65 0.96 -5.01 -30.54
CA PHE A 65 1.30 -3.95 -31.48
C PHE A 65 1.70 -4.50 -32.85
N ILE A 66 2.66 -5.45 -32.91
CA ILE A 66 3.15 -6.03 -34.17
C ILE A 66 2.04 -6.78 -34.92
N MET A 67 1.17 -7.48 -34.19
CA MET A 67 0.05 -8.23 -34.77
C MET A 67 -1.16 -7.34 -35.06
N HIS A 68 -1.03 -6.01 -34.92
CA HIS A 68 -2.11 -5.02 -35.10
C HIS A 68 -3.40 -5.37 -34.35
N GLN A 69 -3.27 -5.93 -33.15
CA GLN A 69 -4.43 -6.33 -32.35
C GLN A 69 -5.12 -5.09 -31.77
N PRO A 70 -6.46 -5.01 -31.84
CA PRO A 70 -7.21 -3.87 -31.28
C PRO A 70 -7.08 -3.77 -29.75
N ALA A 71 -6.62 -4.83 -29.09
CA ALA A 71 -6.36 -4.85 -27.67
C ALA A 71 -5.07 -4.14 -27.25
N PHE A 72 -4.21 -3.73 -28.19
CA PHE A 72 -2.99 -2.97 -27.87
C PHE A 72 -3.33 -1.66 -27.14
N ASN A 73 -2.58 -1.35 -26.07
CA ASN A 73 -2.74 -0.10 -25.34
C ASN A 73 -1.38 0.56 -25.06
N VAL A 74 -1.23 1.80 -25.54
CA VAL A 74 0.02 2.57 -25.43
C VAL A 74 0.39 2.91 -23.99
N GLU A 75 -0.58 3.18 -23.12
CA GLU A 75 -0.34 3.52 -21.71
C GLU A 75 0.20 2.30 -20.96
N ARG A 76 -0.36 1.10 -21.21
CA ARG A 76 0.16 -0.16 -20.66
C ARG A 76 1.58 -0.44 -21.16
N TYR A 77 1.83 -0.24 -22.46
CA TYR A 77 3.18 -0.37 -23.03
C TYR A 77 4.18 0.54 -22.30
N VAL A 78 3.88 1.84 -22.18
CA VAL A 78 4.74 2.82 -21.51
C VAL A 78 4.94 2.45 -20.04
N PHE A 79 3.89 2.01 -19.35
CA PHE A 79 3.97 1.58 -17.96
C PHE A 79 4.91 0.39 -17.77
N TYR A 80 4.77 -0.67 -18.57
CA TYR A 80 5.64 -1.85 -18.43
C TYR A 80 7.08 -1.57 -18.88
N LEU A 81 7.27 -0.73 -19.90
CA LEU A 81 8.60 -0.27 -20.31
C LEU A 81 9.30 0.51 -19.18
N ASN A 82 8.60 1.48 -18.58
CA ASN A 82 9.12 2.27 -17.46
C ASN A 82 9.44 1.38 -16.25
N ASN A 83 8.59 0.39 -15.95
CA ASN A 83 8.87 -0.56 -14.87
C ASN A 83 10.12 -1.41 -15.14
N CYS A 84 10.34 -1.86 -16.39
CA CYS A 84 11.56 -2.60 -16.73
C CYS A 84 12.81 -1.74 -16.49
N TRP A 85 12.77 -0.47 -16.88
CA TRP A 85 13.84 0.48 -16.65
C TRP A 85 14.08 0.75 -15.15
N LEU A 86 13.03 1.13 -14.41
CA LEU A 86 13.09 1.44 -12.98
C LEU A 86 13.62 0.27 -12.16
N LEU A 87 13.13 -0.94 -12.42
CA LEU A 87 13.57 -2.14 -11.71
C LEU A 87 15.04 -2.44 -12.02
N SER A 88 15.44 -2.38 -13.29
CA SER A 88 16.83 -2.59 -13.69
C SER A 88 17.78 -1.56 -13.06
N GLN A 89 17.37 -0.29 -13.01
CA GLN A 89 18.10 0.78 -12.34
C GLN A 89 18.18 0.56 -10.82
N ALA A 90 17.09 0.11 -10.19
CA ALA A 90 17.05 -0.23 -8.78
C ALA A 90 18.04 -1.38 -8.44
N PHE A 91 18.15 -2.38 -9.32
CA PHE A 91 19.12 -3.47 -9.16
C PHE A 91 20.57 -3.00 -9.23
N LEU A 92 20.88 -2.13 -10.19
CA LEU A 92 22.22 -1.57 -10.34
C LEU A 92 22.59 -0.66 -9.16
N SER A 93 21.67 0.21 -8.73
CA SER A 93 21.89 1.16 -7.64
C SER A 93 21.88 0.52 -6.23
N GLY A 94 21.01 -0.48 -6.00
CA GLY A 94 20.92 -1.17 -4.71
C GLY A 94 22.15 -2.01 -4.37
N LYS A 95 22.93 -2.44 -5.38
CA LYS A 95 24.24 -3.08 -5.16
C LYS A 95 25.36 -2.09 -4.85
N MET A 96 25.28 -0.88 -5.37
CA MET A 96 26.20 0.21 -5.03
C MET A 96 25.89 0.80 -3.65
N ALA A 97 24.74 0.45 -3.05
CA ALA A 97 24.35 0.93 -1.74
C ALA A 97 25.09 0.20 -0.63
N THR A 98 25.83 0.95 0.18
CA THR A 98 26.32 0.52 1.51
C THR A 98 25.20 0.40 2.54
N ASP A 99 24.02 0.95 2.24
CA ASP A 99 22.85 1.02 3.11
C ASP A 99 22.04 -0.31 3.10
N GLU A 100 22.03 -0.99 4.26
CA GLU A 100 21.25 -2.20 4.50
C GLU A 100 19.74 -2.04 4.26
N ARG A 101 19.19 -0.83 4.41
CA ARG A 101 17.79 -0.56 4.11
C ARG A 101 17.51 -0.63 2.60
N LYS A 102 18.41 -0.11 1.76
CA LYS A 102 18.28 -0.19 0.30
C LYS A 102 18.40 -1.64 -0.17
N LYS A 103 19.31 -2.42 0.42
CA LYS A 103 19.42 -3.87 0.18
C LYS A 103 18.13 -4.60 0.57
N ARG A 104 17.56 -4.30 1.74
CA ARG A 104 16.28 -4.86 2.18
C ARG A 104 15.14 -4.51 1.22
N HIS A 105 15.03 -3.25 0.82
CA HIS A 105 13.99 -2.80 -0.11
C HIS A 105 14.13 -3.50 -1.47
N LEU A 106 15.37 -3.69 -1.94
CA LEU A 106 15.64 -4.44 -3.17
C LEU A 106 15.21 -5.91 -3.04
N ALA A 107 15.49 -6.57 -1.92
CA ALA A 107 15.04 -7.93 -1.64
C ALA A 107 13.50 -8.06 -1.68
N GLU A 108 12.77 -7.11 -1.08
CA GLU A 108 11.31 -7.04 -1.16
C GLU A 108 10.81 -6.89 -2.62
N ILE A 109 11.52 -6.10 -3.43
CA ILE A 109 11.23 -5.93 -4.86
C ILE A 109 11.52 -7.23 -5.62
N CYS A 110 12.51 -8.02 -5.21
CA CYS A 110 12.77 -9.33 -5.80
C CYS A 110 11.69 -10.36 -5.50
N GLY A 111 10.79 -10.09 -4.54
CA GLY A 111 9.90 -11.11 -4.00
C GLY A 111 10.65 -12.10 -3.10
N ASP A 112 11.81 -11.69 -2.57
CA ASP A 112 12.53 -12.41 -1.53
C ASP A 112 11.80 -12.13 -0.19
N MET A 113 10.62 -12.74 -0.09
CA MET A 113 9.75 -12.62 1.07
C MET A 113 10.35 -13.42 2.22
N SER A 114 10.10 -13.00 3.46
CA SER A 114 10.39 -13.85 4.62
C SER A 114 9.83 -15.25 4.42
N GLU A 115 10.54 -16.28 4.88
CA GLU A 115 9.89 -17.56 5.09
C GLU A 115 8.73 -17.36 6.07
N PRO A 116 7.51 -17.75 5.67
CA PRO A 116 6.39 -17.59 6.57
C PRO A 116 6.57 -18.49 7.79
N VAL A 117 6.34 -17.92 8.97
CA VAL A 117 6.44 -18.63 10.24
C VAL A 117 5.04 -18.97 10.73
N ASP A 118 4.87 -20.20 11.20
CA ASP A 118 3.65 -20.61 11.91
C ASP A 118 3.67 -20.00 13.32
N ILE A 119 2.57 -19.34 13.70
CA ILE A 119 2.36 -18.83 15.05
C ILE A 119 1.15 -19.58 15.59
N ASP A 120 1.20 -20.18 16.77
CA ASP A 120 0.03 -20.95 17.25
C ASP A 120 -1.18 -20.05 17.49
N GLU A 121 -0.96 -18.93 18.18
CA GLU A 121 -2.00 -17.97 18.54
C GLU A 121 -1.49 -16.53 18.43
N LEU A 122 -2.29 -15.66 17.82
CA LEU A 122 -2.00 -14.23 17.79
C LEU A 122 -3.23 -13.41 18.16
N GLU A 123 -3.11 -12.68 19.27
CA GLU A 123 -4.14 -11.78 19.74
C GLU A 123 -3.93 -10.37 19.17
N LEU A 124 -4.97 -9.82 18.53
CA LEU A 124 -4.88 -8.60 17.73
C LEU A 124 -5.96 -7.58 18.10
N ARG A 125 -5.61 -6.29 18.07
CA ARG A 125 -6.52 -5.14 18.18
C ARG A 125 -6.56 -4.36 16.87
N LEU A 126 -7.75 -4.05 16.36
CA LEU A 126 -7.86 -3.24 15.14
C LEU A 126 -7.31 -1.83 15.36
N ALA A 127 -6.31 -1.45 14.59
CA ALA A 127 -5.66 -0.14 14.59
C ALA A 127 -6.16 0.76 13.44
N GLY A 128 -6.72 0.16 12.38
CA GLY A 128 -7.26 0.92 11.26
C GLY A 128 -7.64 0.06 10.07
N LEU A 129 -8.33 0.69 9.12
CA LEU A 129 -8.67 0.12 7.83
C LEU A 129 -8.20 1.08 6.73
N GLU A 130 -7.64 0.51 5.67
CA GLU A 130 -7.35 1.23 4.44
C GLU A 130 -8.14 0.59 3.29
N LYS A 131 -8.72 1.44 2.44
CA LYS A 131 -9.36 1.04 1.19
C LYS A 131 -8.45 1.45 0.05
N VAL A 132 -7.89 0.46 -0.65
CA VAL A 132 -6.96 0.66 -1.77
C VAL A 132 -7.78 0.72 -3.05
N PHE A 133 -7.58 1.76 -3.85
CA PHE A 133 -8.27 1.95 -5.12
C PHE A 133 -7.28 2.01 -6.28
N LEU A 134 -7.68 1.46 -7.42
CA LEU A 134 -7.00 1.60 -8.70
C LEU A 134 -8.02 2.14 -9.72
N GLU A 135 -7.73 3.29 -10.33
CA GLU A 135 -8.60 3.92 -11.35
C GLU A 135 -10.08 4.07 -10.95
N GLY A 136 -10.35 4.30 -9.66
CA GLY A 136 -11.72 4.45 -9.14
C GLY A 136 -12.40 3.15 -8.76
N ALA A 137 -11.82 1.98 -9.08
CA ALA A 137 -12.28 0.68 -8.61
C ALA A 137 -11.63 0.32 -7.27
N LEU A 138 -12.40 -0.33 -6.38
CA LEU A 138 -11.87 -0.88 -5.13
C LEU A 138 -10.95 -2.07 -5.46
N PHE A 139 -9.65 -1.89 -5.21
CA PHE A 139 -8.61 -2.86 -5.53
C PHE A 139 -8.25 -3.76 -4.33
N GLY A 140 -8.45 -3.27 -3.11
CA GLY A 140 -8.20 -4.07 -1.93
C GLY A 140 -8.58 -3.39 -0.63
N LEU A 141 -8.59 -4.18 0.43
CA LEU A 141 -8.68 -3.69 1.81
C LEU A 141 -7.44 -4.11 2.58
N VAL A 142 -6.92 -3.21 3.39
CA VAL A 142 -5.83 -3.52 4.30
C VAL A 142 -6.31 -3.22 5.71
N PHE A 143 -6.40 -4.27 6.52
CA PHE A 143 -6.64 -4.15 7.95
C PHE A 143 -5.31 -3.99 8.65
N HIS A 144 -5.23 -3.03 9.55
CA HIS A 144 -4.07 -2.76 10.38
C HIS A 144 -4.39 -3.17 11.81
N PHE A 145 -3.54 -3.97 12.42
CA PHE A 145 -3.73 -4.48 13.77
C PHE A 145 -2.51 -4.21 14.65
N PHE A 146 -2.76 -3.89 15.91
CA PHE A 146 -1.75 -3.99 16.95
C PHE A 146 -1.76 -5.40 17.53
N PRO A 147 -0.64 -6.13 17.51
CA PRO A 147 -0.52 -7.35 18.28
C PRO A 147 -0.48 -7.03 19.78
N LEU A 148 -1.19 -7.84 20.57
CA LEU A 148 -1.11 -7.78 22.04
C LEU A 148 0.02 -8.65 22.61
N ARG A 149 0.61 -9.50 21.76
CA ARG A 149 1.76 -10.33 22.10
C ARG A 149 3.00 -9.47 22.38
N GLN A 150 3.71 -9.75 23.47
CA GLN A 150 4.78 -8.88 23.98
C GLN A 150 6.01 -8.78 23.06
N ASP A 151 6.37 -9.85 22.36
CA ASP A 151 7.50 -9.92 21.42
C ASP A 151 7.24 -9.19 20.09
N LEU A 152 5.98 -8.90 19.78
CA LEU A 152 5.56 -8.13 18.59
C LEU A 152 5.08 -6.72 18.97
N LYS A 153 5.27 -6.31 20.23
CA LYS A 153 4.77 -5.03 20.73
C LYS A 153 5.42 -3.86 19.98
N GLY A 154 4.59 -3.00 19.39
CA GLY A 154 5.04 -1.88 18.55
C GLY A 154 5.08 -2.18 17.05
N ASP A 155 4.75 -3.42 16.64
CA ASP A 155 4.49 -3.72 15.24
C ASP A 155 3.05 -3.36 14.86
N VAL A 156 2.85 -3.09 13.57
CA VAL A 156 1.52 -3.02 12.97
C VAL A 156 1.37 -4.15 11.98
N ILE A 157 0.57 -5.13 12.35
CA ILE A 157 0.30 -6.30 11.54
C ILE A 157 -0.75 -5.96 10.47
N LYS A 158 -0.45 -6.32 9.24
CA LYS A 158 -1.29 -6.03 8.08
C LYS A 158 -1.95 -7.31 7.58
N LEU A 159 -3.26 -7.25 7.37
CA LEU A 159 -4.02 -8.28 6.66
C LEU A 159 -4.65 -7.65 5.43
N SER A 160 -4.21 -8.09 4.25
CA SER A 160 -4.71 -7.58 2.99
C SER A 160 -5.73 -8.54 2.38
N PHE A 161 -6.90 -8.04 2.01
CA PHE A 161 -7.90 -8.75 1.22
C PHE A 161 -7.95 -8.19 -0.19
N LEU A 162 -8.06 -9.08 -1.18
CA LEU A 162 -8.11 -8.81 -2.63
C LEU A 162 -6.82 -8.19 -3.20
N GLN A 163 -6.04 -7.48 -2.40
CA GLN A 163 -4.71 -7.04 -2.76
C GLN A 163 -3.79 -8.25 -2.83
N GLN A 164 -3.11 -8.40 -3.96
CA GLN A 164 -2.12 -9.45 -4.12
C GLN A 164 -0.93 -9.23 -3.17
N PRO A 165 -0.35 -10.30 -2.60
CA PRO A 165 0.88 -10.18 -1.83
C PRO A 165 1.94 -9.42 -2.62
N LYS A 166 2.77 -8.61 -1.94
CA LYS A 166 3.90 -7.92 -2.57
C LYS A 166 4.73 -8.92 -3.38
N GLY A 167 4.92 -8.66 -4.68
CA GLY A 167 5.69 -9.53 -5.58
C GLY A 167 4.87 -10.55 -6.39
N VAL A 168 3.60 -10.77 -6.06
CA VAL A 168 2.66 -11.50 -6.91
C VAL A 168 1.89 -10.46 -7.73
N ASN A 169 2.31 -10.24 -8.97
CA ASN A 169 1.56 -9.43 -9.92
C ASN A 169 0.74 -10.38 -10.81
N ASN A 170 -0.56 -10.46 -10.58
CA ASN A 170 -1.54 -11.03 -11.49
C ASN A 170 -2.35 -9.87 -12.10
N PRO A 171 -1.80 -9.19 -13.11
CA PRO A 171 -2.54 -8.16 -13.81
C PRO A 171 -3.72 -8.68 -14.61
N ASP A 172 -3.95 -9.98 -14.80
CA ASP A 172 -5.26 -10.45 -15.28
C ASP A 172 -6.35 -10.24 -14.21
N ALA A 173 -6.01 -10.33 -12.93
CA ALA A 173 -6.88 -9.88 -11.84
C ALA A 173 -7.04 -8.35 -11.86
N LEU A 174 -5.98 -7.58 -12.15
CA LEU A 174 -6.06 -6.12 -12.32
C LEU A 174 -6.94 -5.72 -13.53
N LEU A 175 -6.84 -6.45 -14.64
CA LEU A 175 -7.55 -6.19 -15.90
C LEU A 175 -9.00 -6.68 -15.84
N GLY A 176 -9.28 -7.77 -15.12
CA GLY A 176 -10.64 -8.28 -14.88
C GLY A 176 -11.44 -7.51 -13.83
N MET A 177 -10.78 -6.67 -13.02
CA MET A 177 -11.41 -5.84 -11.98
C MET A 177 -11.99 -4.52 -12.50
N ASN A 178 -11.82 -4.21 -13.79
CA ASN A 178 -12.49 -3.07 -14.40
C ASN A 178 -13.97 -3.42 -14.60
N ILE A 179 -14.77 -3.30 -13.54
CA ILE A 179 -16.22 -3.41 -13.62
C ILE A 179 -16.84 -2.06 -13.23
N PRO A 180 -17.03 -1.17 -14.21
CA PRO A 180 -17.83 0.02 -14.03
C PRO A 180 -19.22 -0.37 -13.51
N GLY A 181 -19.65 0.22 -12.38
CA GLY A 181 -21.01 0.07 -11.90
C GLY A 181 -21.35 -1.19 -11.09
N THR A 182 -20.41 -2.12 -10.84
CA THR A 182 -20.69 -3.16 -9.83
C THR A 182 -20.52 -2.62 -8.43
N ASN A 183 -21.57 -2.78 -7.63
CA ASN A 183 -21.55 -2.51 -6.20
C ASN A 183 -20.78 -3.65 -5.50
N PRO A 184 -19.51 -3.44 -5.06
CA PRO A 184 -18.66 -4.52 -4.54
C PRO A 184 -19.20 -5.15 -3.24
N SER A 185 -20.19 -4.48 -2.62
CA SER A 185 -20.78 -4.82 -1.32
C SER A 185 -21.31 -6.27 -1.22
N LEU A 186 -21.90 -6.79 -2.28
CA LEU A 186 -22.54 -8.12 -2.28
C LEU A 186 -21.55 -9.29 -2.36
N GLN A 187 -20.44 -9.14 -3.08
CA GLN A 187 -19.37 -10.15 -3.09
C GLN A 187 -18.52 -10.05 -1.82
N PHE A 188 -18.34 -8.83 -1.30
CA PHE A 188 -17.59 -8.56 -0.09
C PHE A 188 -18.19 -9.24 1.15
N HIS A 189 -19.51 -9.15 1.33
CA HIS A 189 -20.20 -9.87 2.42
C HIS A 189 -20.04 -11.38 2.30
N LYS A 190 -20.01 -11.93 1.09
CA LYS A 190 -19.80 -13.36 0.86
C LYS A 190 -18.35 -13.78 1.14
N LEU A 191 -17.36 -12.97 0.74
CA LEU A 191 -15.94 -13.19 1.05
C LEU A 191 -15.68 -13.13 2.56
N LEU A 192 -16.19 -12.10 3.24
CA LEU A 192 -16.06 -12.00 4.70
C LEU A 192 -16.79 -13.15 5.42
N LYS A 193 -18.01 -13.51 4.99
CA LYS A 193 -18.77 -14.61 5.59
C LYS A 193 -18.18 -16.00 5.34
N LYS A 194 -17.52 -16.21 4.20
CA LYS A 194 -17.03 -17.53 3.78
C LYS A 194 -15.61 -17.82 4.25
N ASP A 195 -14.75 -16.80 4.34
CA ASP A 195 -13.30 -16.97 4.54
C ASP A 195 -12.75 -16.41 5.87
N MET A 196 -13.55 -15.69 6.68
CA MET A 196 -13.08 -15.16 7.98
C MET A 196 -13.15 -16.15 9.16
N MET A 197 -13.11 -17.45 8.88
CA MET A 197 -12.45 -18.31 9.86
C MET A 197 -10.96 -18.06 9.69
N LEU A 198 -10.43 -17.09 10.45
CA LEU A 198 -9.00 -16.81 10.64
C LEU A 198 -8.29 -17.97 11.38
N ARG A 199 -8.63 -19.18 11.00
CA ARG A 199 -7.96 -20.42 11.35
C ARG A 199 -7.13 -20.72 10.11
N LYS A 200 -5.85 -21.00 10.32
CA LYS A 200 -4.88 -21.33 9.28
C LYS A 200 -4.41 -20.11 8.49
N VAL A 201 -3.39 -19.45 9.02
CA VAL A 201 -2.69 -18.36 8.35
C VAL A 201 -1.19 -18.51 8.59
N LYS A 202 -0.39 -17.76 7.83
CA LYS A 202 1.05 -17.65 8.05
C LYS A 202 1.42 -16.21 8.34
N TYR A 203 2.35 -16.02 9.28
CA TYR A 203 2.89 -14.71 9.59
C TYR A 203 4.22 -14.51 8.86
N LEU A 204 4.41 -13.34 8.28
CA LEU A 204 5.62 -12.89 7.62
C LEU A 204 6.30 -11.85 8.52
N PRO A 205 7.32 -12.25 9.33
CA PRO A 205 7.88 -11.37 10.36
C PRO A 205 8.51 -10.10 9.81
N ARG A 206 9.21 -10.16 8.67
CA ARG A 206 9.90 -8.96 8.15
C ARG A 206 8.93 -7.94 7.56
N GLU A 207 7.79 -8.40 7.04
CA GLU A 207 6.79 -7.57 6.39
C GLU A 207 5.65 -7.16 7.34
N CYS A 208 5.64 -7.72 8.56
CA CYS A 208 4.54 -7.66 9.52
C CYS A 208 3.20 -7.96 8.82
N HIS A 209 3.18 -8.99 7.97
CA HIS A 209 2.03 -9.31 7.12
C HIS A 209 1.51 -10.70 7.43
N VAL A 210 0.22 -10.88 7.19
CA VAL A 210 -0.47 -12.15 7.39
C VAL A 210 -0.97 -12.65 6.04
N LEU A 211 -0.57 -13.87 5.71
CA LEU A 211 -1.04 -14.60 4.54
C LEU A 211 -2.15 -15.57 4.97
N LEU A 212 -3.26 -15.56 4.24
CA LEU A 212 -4.29 -16.60 4.38
C LEU A 212 -3.73 -17.91 3.81
N ASP A 213 -3.67 -18.96 4.62
CA ASP A 213 -3.14 -20.27 4.20
C ASP A 213 -4.13 -21.37 4.60
N THR A 214 -4.77 -22.02 3.63
CA THR A 214 -5.73 -23.11 3.86
C THR A 214 -5.14 -24.34 4.57
N SER A 215 -3.81 -24.43 4.65
CA SER A 215 -3.06 -25.52 5.30
C SER A 215 -2.46 -25.18 6.67
N GLY A 216 -2.39 -23.90 7.05
CA GLY A 216 -1.75 -23.45 8.30
C GLY A 216 -2.40 -23.99 9.58
N LYS A 217 -1.74 -23.82 10.73
CA LYS A 217 -2.29 -24.20 12.06
C LYS A 217 -2.65 -23.00 12.94
N THR A 218 -2.12 -21.82 12.61
CA THR A 218 -2.29 -20.57 13.35
C THR A 218 -3.74 -20.18 13.54
N GLN A 219 -4.10 -19.74 14.74
CA GLN A 219 -5.41 -19.16 15.05
C GLN A 219 -5.26 -17.68 15.44
N PHE A 220 -6.07 -16.81 14.83
CA PHE A 220 -6.18 -15.43 15.31
C PHE A 220 -7.33 -15.27 16.27
N HIS A 221 -7.05 -14.55 17.35
CA HIS A 221 -8.06 -14.06 18.25
C HIS A 221 -8.07 -12.54 18.15
N LEU A 222 -9.15 -12.01 17.61
CA LEU A 222 -9.38 -10.57 17.69
C LEU A 222 -9.81 -10.28 19.12
N ALA A 223 -8.97 -9.56 19.86
CA ALA A 223 -9.30 -9.14 21.21
C ALA A 223 -10.52 -8.22 21.14
N ARG A 224 -11.64 -8.66 21.73
CA ARG A 224 -12.95 -7.97 21.71
C ARG A 224 -12.79 -6.49 22.08
N SER A 225 -12.95 -5.54 21.16
CA SER A 225 -12.87 -4.11 21.51
C SER A 225 -14.21 -3.39 21.38
N GLY A 226 -14.64 -2.72 22.45
CA GLY A 226 -15.21 -1.37 22.39
C GLY A 226 -16.60 -1.15 21.79
N ALA A 227 -17.40 -2.19 21.56
CA ALA A 227 -18.83 -2.00 21.30
C ALA A 227 -19.67 -1.91 22.59
N ASP A 228 -19.12 -2.46 23.69
CA ASP A 228 -19.70 -2.42 25.04
C ASP A 228 -18.77 -1.56 25.92
N GLU A 229 -19.35 -0.78 26.85
CA GLU A 229 -18.64 0.17 27.72
C GLU A 229 -17.58 -0.47 28.64
N GLU A 230 -17.54 -1.80 28.74
CA GLU A 230 -16.74 -2.54 29.73
C GLU A 230 -15.27 -2.82 29.32
N ASP A 231 -14.88 -2.69 28.03
CA ASP A 231 -13.47 -2.86 27.59
C ASP A 231 -13.03 -1.71 26.65
N PRO A 232 -12.58 -0.57 27.21
CA PRO A 232 -12.13 0.57 26.42
C PRO A 232 -10.87 0.25 25.62
N PHE A 233 -10.75 0.83 24.42
CA PHE A 233 -9.56 0.63 23.59
C PHE A 233 -8.30 1.11 24.34
N PRO A 234 -7.23 0.28 24.43
CA PRO A 234 -6.01 0.66 25.13
C PRO A 234 -5.23 1.70 24.32
N LEU A 235 -5.51 2.98 24.55
CA LEU A 235 -4.88 4.10 23.84
C LEU A 235 -3.34 4.09 23.94
N GLN A 236 -2.78 3.45 24.98
CA GLN A 236 -1.33 3.31 25.14
C GLN A 236 -0.67 2.48 24.01
N LEU A 237 -1.44 1.70 23.25
CA LEU A 237 -0.89 1.01 22.07
C LEU A 237 -0.49 2.00 20.98
N PHE A 238 -1.19 3.13 20.84
CA PHE A 238 -0.81 4.16 19.87
C PHE A 238 0.49 4.86 20.27
N ASP A 239 0.77 4.97 21.57
CA ASP A 239 1.98 5.60 22.11
C ASP A 239 3.26 4.82 21.76
N LEU A 240 3.14 3.57 21.30
CA LEU A 240 4.28 2.80 20.80
C LEU A 240 4.77 3.27 19.43
N HIS A 241 3.98 4.11 18.75
CA HIS A 241 4.26 4.64 17.42
C HIS A 241 4.63 6.12 17.47
N GLU A 242 5.48 6.48 18.44
CA GLU A 242 6.22 7.73 18.39
C GLU A 242 7.27 7.63 17.30
N ALA A 243 7.00 8.30 16.19
CA ALA A 243 7.85 8.24 15.03
C ALA A 243 9.25 8.78 15.37
N ASN A 244 10.32 8.05 15.00
CA ASN A 244 11.70 8.49 15.25
C ASN A 244 11.97 9.81 14.51
N GLN A 245 11.89 10.91 15.26
CA GLN A 245 11.96 12.26 14.75
C GLN A 245 13.23 12.52 13.94
N ALA A 246 14.39 12.11 14.46
CA ALA A 246 15.67 12.34 13.79
C ALA A 246 15.72 11.63 12.43
N SER A 247 15.24 10.38 12.37
CA SER A 247 15.18 9.64 11.12
C SER A 247 14.21 10.25 10.11
N ILE A 248 13.09 10.83 10.55
CA ILE A 248 12.09 11.42 9.66
C ILE A 248 12.57 12.74 9.09
N LEU A 249 13.11 13.61 9.95
CA LEU A 249 13.68 14.89 9.53
C LEU A 249 14.83 14.68 8.54
N GLN A 250 15.68 13.69 8.78
CA GLN A 250 16.75 13.32 7.84
C GLN A 250 16.19 12.86 6.48
N GLN A 251 15.10 12.09 6.47
CA GLN A 251 14.49 11.62 5.22
C GLN A 251 13.89 12.76 4.41
N ILE A 252 13.16 13.67 5.07
CA ILE A 252 12.60 14.87 4.43
C ILE A 252 13.74 15.74 3.87
N ALA A 253 14.79 15.98 4.65
CA ALA A 253 15.93 16.79 4.22
C ALA A 253 16.68 16.16 3.04
N SER A 254 16.67 14.82 2.92
CA SER A 254 17.30 14.10 1.82
C SER A 254 16.42 13.91 0.58
N SER A 255 15.11 14.21 0.66
CA SER A 255 14.21 14.03 -0.48
C SER A 255 14.33 15.22 -1.43
N GLU A 256 14.77 14.95 -2.66
CA GLU A 256 14.73 15.93 -3.75
C GLU A 256 13.31 16.01 -4.30
N VAL A 257 12.72 17.20 -4.28
CA VAL A 257 11.34 17.40 -4.74
C VAL A 257 11.31 17.62 -6.24
N THR A 258 10.65 16.74 -6.97
CA THR A 258 10.51 16.81 -8.42
C THR A 258 9.04 16.87 -8.85
N PRO A 259 8.73 17.39 -10.06
CA PRO A 259 7.38 17.34 -10.62
C PRO A 259 6.83 15.92 -10.82
N PHE A 260 7.69 14.89 -10.78
CA PHE A 260 7.35 13.49 -10.94
C PHE A 260 7.32 12.72 -9.62
N ASP A 261 7.39 13.42 -8.48
CA ASP A 261 7.36 12.79 -7.17
C ASP A 261 6.09 11.98 -6.99
N THR A 262 6.30 10.71 -6.66
CA THR A 262 5.25 9.80 -6.23
C THR A 262 5.21 9.75 -4.70
N THR A 263 4.06 9.37 -4.13
CA THR A 263 3.95 9.15 -2.69
C THR A 263 4.95 8.09 -2.25
N VAL A 264 5.90 8.48 -1.40
CA VAL A 264 6.85 7.57 -0.77
C VAL A 264 6.32 7.22 0.61
N PHE A 265 5.73 6.04 0.77
CA PHE A 265 5.35 5.56 2.10
C PHE A 265 6.60 5.32 2.93
N LEU A 266 6.69 6.00 4.07
CA LEU A 266 7.65 5.64 5.08
C LEU A 266 7.15 4.31 5.67
N ALA A 267 8.04 3.35 5.93
CA ALA A 267 7.69 2.06 6.52
C ALA A 267 7.25 2.18 8.00
N GLY A 268 6.56 3.28 8.35
CA GLY A 268 6.25 3.69 9.70
C GLY A 268 4.82 4.21 9.82
N TYR A 269 4.36 4.11 11.06
CA TYR A 269 3.10 4.67 11.54
C TYR A 269 3.43 5.78 12.54
N ALA A 270 2.54 6.74 12.67
CA ALA A 270 2.65 7.77 13.68
C ALA A 270 1.34 7.93 14.43
N TYR A 271 1.46 8.12 15.74
CA TYR A 271 0.41 8.70 16.55
C TYR A 271 0.78 10.13 16.93
N VAL A 272 -0.12 11.06 16.63
CA VAL A 272 0.05 12.49 16.86
C VAL A 272 -1.05 12.95 17.80
N LYS A 273 -0.70 13.63 18.89
CA LYS A 273 -1.65 14.03 19.94
C LYS A 273 -1.99 15.51 19.83
N LYS A 274 -3.14 15.88 20.41
CA LYS A 274 -3.62 17.27 20.51
C LYS A 274 -3.60 17.97 19.15
N VAL A 275 -4.24 17.33 18.18
CA VAL A 275 -4.22 17.78 16.79
C VAL A 275 -5.28 18.85 16.59
N GLN A 276 -4.86 20.06 16.21
CA GLN A 276 -5.73 21.12 15.74
C GLN A 276 -5.61 21.23 14.22
N VAL A 277 -6.76 21.31 13.53
CA VAL A 277 -6.78 21.47 12.07
C VAL A 277 -6.83 22.96 11.73
N LEU A 278 -5.71 23.51 11.27
CA LEU A 278 -5.53 24.94 11.07
C LEU A 278 -6.24 25.45 9.81
N ALA A 279 -6.08 24.72 8.72
CA ALA A 279 -6.59 25.12 7.43
C ALA A 279 -6.94 23.90 6.58
N ARG A 280 -7.86 24.11 5.65
CA ARG A 280 -8.25 23.15 4.63
C ARG A 280 -8.14 23.79 3.26
N ARG A 281 -7.50 23.09 2.33
CA ARG A 281 -7.49 23.44 0.90
C ARG A 281 -7.79 22.21 0.05
N LYS A 282 -8.17 22.44 -1.21
CA LYS A 282 -8.35 21.40 -2.21
C LYS A 282 -7.27 21.60 -3.28
N GLU A 283 -6.50 20.57 -3.57
CA GLU A 283 -5.46 20.54 -4.60
C GLU A 283 -5.91 19.66 -5.78
N GLY A 284 -5.46 19.98 -6.99
CA GLY A 284 -5.84 19.29 -8.23
C GLY A 284 -7.02 19.94 -8.96
N HIS A 285 -7.23 19.56 -10.23
CA HIS A 285 -8.32 20.05 -11.07
C HIS A 285 -9.33 18.93 -11.37
N ASP A 286 -10.62 19.25 -11.33
CA ASP A 286 -11.69 18.37 -11.85
C ASP A 286 -11.69 18.31 -13.41
N GLN A 287 -10.73 18.95 -14.07
CA GLN A 287 -10.63 19.05 -15.53
C GLN A 287 -9.55 18.11 -16.08
N GLY A 288 -9.90 16.83 -16.24
CA GLY A 288 -9.08 15.83 -16.92
C GLY A 288 -9.22 14.43 -16.28
N ASN A 289 -9.23 13.40 -17.12
CA ASN A 289 -9.63 12.02 -16.76
C ASN A 289 -8.79 11.31 -15.67
N TYR A 290 -7.71 11.91 -15.13
CA TYR A 290 -6.73 11.14 -14.35
C TYR A 290 -6.15 11.80 -13.07
N GLN A 291 -6.56 13.00 -12.66
CA GLN A 291 -6.14 13.56 -11.35
C GLN A 291 -7.33 13.69 -10.40
N THR A 292 -7.44 12.73 -9.46
CA THR A 292 -8.39 12.87 -8.36
C THR A 292 -7.97 14.06 -7.50
N ALA A 293 -8.86 15.03 -7.31
CA ALA A 293 -8.60 16.13 -6.40
C ALA A 293 -8.30 15.61 -4.98
N VAL A 294 -7.54 16.37 -4.20
CA VAL A 294 -7.07 15.97 -2.87
C VAL A 294 -7.44 17.04 -1.86
N HIS A 295 -8.03 16.65 -0.75
CA HIS A 295 -8.19 17.51 0.42
C HIS A 295 -6.89 17.51 1.22
N VAL A 296 -6.39 18.71 1.49
CA VAL A 296 -5.18 18.90 2.30
C VAL A 296 -5.54 19.71 3.53
N PHE A 297 -5.16 19.17 4.68
CA PHE A 297 -5.38 19.74 5.99
C PHE A 297 -4.03 20.03 6.64
N ASP A 298 -3.83 21.28 7.02
CA ASP A 298 -2.65 21.71 7.78
C ASP A 298 -2.92 21.45 9.27
N LEU A 299 -2.00 20.76 9.94
CA LEU A 299 -2.15 20.38 11.33
C LEU A 299 -1.21 21.18 12.24
N GLU A 300 -1.71 21.57 13.41
CA GLU A 300 -0.91 21.93 14.57
C GLU A 300 -0.99 20.79 15.60
N HIS A 301 0.15 20.43 16.20
CA HIS A 301 0.23 19.29 17.09
C HIS A 301 1.51 19.33 17.95
N ASP A 302 1.66 18.36 18.85
CA ASP A 302 2.79 18.27 19.80
C ASP A 302 4.14 17.84 19.20
N LYS A 303 4.17 17.33 17.96
CA LYS A 303 5.40 16.91 17.28
C LYS A 303 6.14 18.10 16.62
N PRO A 304 7.48 18.05 16.53
CA PRO A 304 8.33 19.18 16.10
C PRO A 304 8.58 19.23 14.58
N PHE A 305 7.75 18.57 13.78
CA PHE A 305 7.84 18.58 12.31
C PHE A 305 6.48 18.97 11.74
N PRO A 306 6.42 19.71 10.62
CA PRO A 306 5.16 19.99 9.97
C PRO A 306 4.54 18.69 9.45
N LEU A 307 3.24 18.53 9.64
CA LEU A 307 2.50 17.36 9.18
C LEU A 307 1.23 17.80 8.46
N LEU A 308 1.05 17.25 7.26
CA LEU A 308 -0.15 17.45 6.48
C LEU A 308 -1.01 16.20 6.52
N VAL A 309 -2.33 16.34 6.54
CA VAL A 309 -3.22 15.25 6.19
C VAL A 309 -3.69 15.45 4.75
N ARG A 310 -3.33 14.51 3.87
CA ARG A 310 -3.71 14.51 2.46
C ARG A 310 -4.66 13.35 2.20
N ILE A 311 -5.87 13.65 1.76
CA ILE A 311 -6.95 12.67 1.57
C ILE A 311 -7.52 12.84 0.16
N PRO A 312 -7.47 11.80 -0.70
CA PRO A 312 -8.13 11.85 -2.00
C PRO A 312 -9.62 12.15 -1.87
N ASP A 313 -10.13 13.09 -2.67
CA ASP A 313 -11.54 13.44 -2.77
C ASP A 313 -12.30 12.31 -3.46
N LYS A 314 -12.66 11.30 -2.67
CA LYS A 314 -13.40 10.11 -3.08
C LYS A 314 -14.55 9.89 -2.10
N PRO A 315 -15.72 9.38 -2.55
CA PRO A 315 -16.88 9.15 -1.67
C PRO A 315 -16.58 8.31 -0.43
N VAL A 316 -15.63 7.39 -0.55
CA VAL A 316 -15.14 6.55 0.54
C VAL A 316 -14.52 7.32 1.70
N ASN A 317 -13.92 8.47 1.41
CA ASN A 317 -13.22 9.31 2.38
C ASN A 317 -14.12 10.44 2.90
N ALA A 318 -15.37 10.54 2.43
CA ALA A 318 -16.26 11.66 2.75
C ALA A 318 -16.41 11.89 4.26
N ALA A 319 -16.63 10.82 5.04
CA ALA A 319 -16.76 10.92 6.50
C ALA A 319 -15.48 11.42 7.18
N LEU A 320 -14.31 10.99 6.71
CA LEU A 320 -13.02 11.47 7.23
C LEU A 320 -12.82 12.95 6.89
N VAL A 321 -13.09 13.33 5.64
CA VAL A 321 -12.99 14.72 5.16
C VAL A 321 -13.96 15.60 5.92
N GLU A 322 -15.19 15.15 6.16
CA GLU A 322 -16.21 15.85 6.94
C GLU A 322 -15.75 16.05 8.39
N ASN A 323 -15.33 14.99 9.08
CA ASN A 323 -14.84 15.09 10.46
C ASN A 323 -13.69 16.11 10.61
N LEU A 324 -12.70 16.07 9.71
CA LEU A 324 -11.58 17.02 9.74
C LEU A 324 -12.01 18.44 9.32
N THR A 325 -12.99 18.56 8.43
CA THR A 325 -13.55 19.86 8.04
C THR A 325 -14.33 20.51 9.18
N THR A 326 -15.12 19.72 9.92
CA THR A 326 -15.83 20.17 11.11
C THR A 326 -14.83 20.59 12.18
N ALA A 327 -13.83 19.76 12.49
CA ALA A 327 -12.77 20.12 13.44
C ALA A 327 -12.03 21.41 13.04
N CYS A 328 -11.79 21.63 11.74
CA CYS A 328 -11.19 22.87 11.23
C CYS A 328 -12.08 24.10 11.44
N LYS A 329 -13.38 23.99 11.18
CA LYS A 329 -14.35 25.09 11.35
C LYS A 329 -14.56 25.45 12.81
N ASP A 330 -14.72 24.44 13.64
CA ASP A 330 -15.06 24.59 15.06
C ASP A 330 -13.81 24.87 15.90
N LYS A 331 -12.61 24.75 15.30
CA LYS A 331 -11.31 24.84 15.97
C LYS A 331 -11.16 23.83 17.10
N ASP A 332 -11.84 22.70 16.96
CA ASP A 332 -11.79 21.61 17.93
C ASP A 332 -10.41 20.96 17.94
N ILE A 333 -10.00 20.54 19.13
CA ILE A 333 -8.79 19.74 19.33
C ILE A 333 -9.19 18.27 19.26
N ILE A 334 -8.58 17.54 18.34
CA ILE A 334 -8.67 16.09 18.24
C ILE A 334 -7.62 15.50 19.20
N ASP A 335 -8.03 14.62 20.12
CA ASP A 335 -7.11 14.04 21.13
C ASP A 335 -5.90 13.39 20.48
N GLY A 336 -6.11 12.69 19.36
CA GLY A 336 -5.02 12.29 18.50
C GLY A 336 -5.43 11.67 17.16
N VAL A 337 -4.46 11.55 16.27
CA VAL A 337 -4.59 10.96 14.95
C VAL A 337 -3.52 9.90 14.78
N PHE A 338 -3.94 8.66 14.51
CA PHE A 338 -3.05 7.57 14.15
C PHE A 338 -3.13 7.32 12.65
N GLY A 339 -1.97 7.19 12.00
CA GLY A 339 -1.93 7.04 10.54
C GLY A 339 -0.61 6.54 9.99
N LYS A 340 -0.60 6.32 8.67
CA LYS A 340 0.60 5.97 7.91
C LYS A 340 1.36 7.24 7.54
N LEU A 341 2.67 7.23 7.73
CA LEU A 341 3.52 8.32 7.26
C LEU A 341 3.91 8.12 5.79
N SER A 342 3.85 9.20 5.03
CA SER A 342 4.39 9.27 3.67
C SER A 342 5.08 10.60 3.43
N ILE A 343 5.94 10.63 2.42
CA ILE A 343 6.45 11.87 1.84
C ILE A 343 5.73 12.06 0.50
N GLU A 344 5.10 13.21 0.34
CA GLU A 344 4.44 13.61 -0.92
C GLU A 344 4.90 15.01 -1.29
N ARG A 345 5.55 15.15 -2.45
CA ARG A 345 6.04 16.45 -2.95
C ARG A 345 6.87 17.19 -1.91
N GLY A 346 7.79 16.48 -1.25
CA GLY A 346 8.64 17.00 -0.16
C GLY A 346 7.96 17.27 1.18
N ASN A 347 6.65 17.05 1.29
CA ASN A 347 5.93 17.26 2.54
C ASN A 347 5.73 15.94 3.28
N LEU A 348 5.93 15.97 4.60
CA LEU A 348 5.54 14.86 5.45
C LEU A 348 4.02 14.84 5.58
N CYS A 349 3.45 13.71 5.23
CA CYS A 349 2.01 13.51 5.20
C CYS A 349 1.62 12.35 6.10
N LEU A 350 0.46 12.49 6.75
CA LEU A 350 -0.19 11.44 7.51
C LEU A 350 -1.47 11.04 6.79
N PHE A 351 -1.58 9.76 6.45
CA PHE A 351 -2.84 9.18 6.02
C PHE A 351 -3.59 8.63 7.25
N PRO A 352 -4.69 9.27 7.70
CA PRO A 352 -5.37 8.89 8.94
C PRO A 352 -6.02 7.51 8.83
N LEU A 353 -5.66 6.62 9.76
CA LEU A 353 -6.26 5.30 9.93
C LEU A 353 -7.25 5.27 11.08
N ALA A 354 -6.98 6.05 12.14
CA ALA A 354 -7.86 6.23 13.29
C ALA A 354 -7.79 7.67 13.81
N LEU A 355 -8.91 8.15 14.35
CA LEU A 355 -9.03 9.39 15.12
C LEU A 355 -9.37 9.04 16.56
N VAL A 356 -8.80 9.75 17.52
CA VAL A 356 -9.13 9.63 18.94
C VAL A 356 -9.81 10.92 19.35
N THR A 357 -11.03 10.81 19.89
CA THR A 357 -11.81 11.97 20.34
C THR A 357 -12.56 11.60 21.61
N SER A 358 -12.38 12.39 22.66
CA SER A 358 -12.91 12.12 24.00
C SER A 358 -12.56 10.71 24.50
N GLY A 359 -11.32 10.27 24.24
CA GLY A 359 -10.83 8.94 24.58
C GLY A 359 -11.43 7.77 23.78
N LYS A 360 -12.30 8.04 22.80
CA LYS A 360 -12.90 7.03 21.92
C LYS A 360 -12.16 6.99 20.58
N VAL A 361 -11.92 5.77 20.09
CA VAL A 361 -11.27 5.55 18.79
C VAL A 361 -12.33 5.43 17.69
N MET A 362 -12.21 6.26 16.67
CA MET A 362 -13.00 6.22 15.45
C MET A 362 -12.11 5.78 14.28
N PHE A 363 -12.62 4.90 13.42
CA PHE A 363 -11.91 4.43 12.22
C PHE A 363 -12.56 5.03 10.95
N PRO A 364 -12.07 6.15 10.42
CA PRO A 364 -12.81 6.98 9.47
C PRO A 364 -12.99 6.34 8.10
N ALA A 365 -12.01 5.56 7.64
CA ALA A 365 -12.09 4.79 6.40
C ALA A 365 -13.20 3.73 6.42
N ILE A 366 -13.68 3.35 7.62
CA ILE A 366 -14.77 2.41 7.82
C ILE A 366 -16.13 3.12 7.62
N ALA A 367 -16.22 4.44 7.79
CA ALA A 367 -17.50 5.17 7.85
C ALA A 367 -18.16 5.53 6.50
N GLY A 368 -17.54 5.22 5.34
CA GLY A 368 -18.05 5.61 4.02
C GLY A 368 -18.84 4.54 3.24
N ASN A 369 -20.12 4.85 2.95
CA ASN A 369 -21.03 4.37 1.87
C ASN A 369 -21.29 2.89 1.61
N PHE A 370 -20.67 1.95 2.32
CA PHE A 370 -21.20 0.58 2.31
C PHE A 370 -22.41 0.51 3.25
N LYS A 371 -23.57 0.06 2.77
CA LYS A 371 -24.74 -0.30 3.62
C LYS A 371 -24.44 -1.46 4.60
N ILE A 372 -23.18 -1.85 4.74
CA ILE A 372 -22.73 -2.83 5.72
C ILE A 372 -22.44 -2.02 6.98
N ASN A 373 -23.29 -2.18 7.99
CA ASN A 373 -23.12 -1.52 9.27
C ASN A 373 -21.74 -1.89 9.83
N ASN A 374 -20.96 -0.89 10.22
CA ASN A 374 -19.62 -1.04 10.76
C ASN A 374 -19.60 -1.92 12.01
N LYS A 375 -20.69 -1.83 12.78
CA LYS A 375 -20.97 -2.71 13.91
C LYS A 375 -21.08 -4.15 13.44
N ASP A 376 -21.61 -4.45 12.26
CA ASP A 376 -21.75 -5.82 11.74
C ASP A 376 -20.42 -6.40 11.26
N ILE A 377 -19.52 -5.61 10.65
CA ILE A 377 -18.17 -6.10 10.30
C ILE A 377 -17.39 -6.41 11.57
N LEU A 378 -17.35 -5.47 12.52
CA LEU A 378 -16.69 -5.67 13.80
C LEU A 378 -17.38 -6.78 14.61
N GLN A 379 -18.71 -6.83 14.67
CA GLN A 379 -19.44 -7.93 15.31
C GLN A 379 -19.16 -9.25 14.62
N GLN A 380 -19.11 -9.35 13.30
CA GLN A 380 -18.75 -10.61 12.62
C GLN A 380 -17.31 -11.03 12.92
N LEU A 381 -16.39 -10.07 12.99
CA LEU A 381 -15.00 -10.27 13.42
C LEU A 381 -14.90 -10.74 14.88
N TYR A 382 -15.75 -10.20 15.77
CA TYR A 382 -15.67 -10.38 17.22
C TYR A 382 -16.66 -11.40 17.83
N GLN A 383 -17.76 -11.78 17.15
CA GLN A 383 -18.84 -12.62 17.69
C GLN A 383 -18.56 -14.13 17.69
N GLN A 384 -17.39 -14.60 17.28
CA GLN A 384 -17.08 -16.03 17.28
C GLN A 384 -16.62 -16.60 18.63
N LYS A 385 -17.36 -16.29 19.71
CA LYS A 385 -17.39 -17.10 20.92
C LYS A 385 -18.82 -17.51 21.21
N LYS A 386 -19.23 -18.62 20.61
CA LYS A 386 -20.07 -19.63 21.26
C LYS A 386 -19.51 -21.00 20.92
#